data_AF-A0A7S2GAN5-F1
#
_entry.id   AF-A0A7S2GAN5-F1
#
_cell.length_a   1.000
_cell.length_b   1.000
_cell.length_c   1.000
_cell.angle_alpha   90.00
_cell.angle_beta   90.00
_cell.angle_gamma   90.00
#
_symmetry.space_group_name_H-M   'P 1'
#
loop_
_entity.id
_entity.type
_entity.pdbx_description
1 polymer ?
#
loop_
_entity_poly.entity_id
_entity_poly.type
_entity_poly.pdbx_seq_one_letter_code
_entity_poly.pdbx_strand_id
1 'polypeptide(L)'
;HKAQVRKFEYDQILGMRDDMLREYYRGDELHTTPNQVCHPTSPELFRSGWNGSLPCRCNASSGVHDLHCAKESRDEPPFNLTVAFTGDVHGFIEHSAQTLTHFNYLRGSCQNVLIVDAGDVFVGSDFFREYGPSAMGDLMHMLGYNAMALGNHDMEFINSLPEFSKRGGFPVLSVNVRADGVESSTVLVIGEKRVGLTAYTVEEDTSNSRRRQMLKHG
;
A
#
# COMPACT_ATOMS: atom_id res chain seq x y z
N HIS A 1 -20.92 7.94 4.09
CA HIS A 1 -20.60 6.83 3.15
C HIS A 1 -19.60 5.87 3.79
N LYS A 2 -19.88 4.56 3.80
CA LYS A 2 -18.94 3.55 4.32
C LYS A 2 -17.93 3.20 3.22
N ALA A 3 -16.63 3.27 3.51
CA ALA A 3 -15.58 2.77 2.64
C ALA A 3 -15.14 1.38 3.12
N GLN A 4 -14.91 0.47 2.19
CA GLN A 4 -14.26 -0.82 2.46
C GLN A 4 -12.84 -0.79 1.91
N VAL A 5 -11.86 -1.06 2.76
CA VAL A 5 -10.44 -1.07 2.40
C VAL A 5 -9.93 -2.51 2.43
N ARG A 6 -9.32 -2.93 1.34
CA ARG A 6 -8.60 -4.21 1.25
C ARG A 6 -7.10 -3.96 1.13
N LYS A 7 -6.30 -4.81 1.75
CA LYS A 7 -4.84 -4.71 1.77
C LYS A 7 -4.23 -5.96 1.14
N PHE A 8 -3.27 -5.75 0.24
CA PHE A 8 -2.44 -6.79 -0.36
C PHE A 8 -0.99 -6.48 -0.04
N GLU A 9 -0.34 -7.41 0.67
CA GLU A 9 1.04 -7.27 1.11
C GLU A 9 1.96 -8.01 0.15
N TYR A 10 3.07 -7.37 -0.20
CA TYR A 10 4.05 -7.88 -1.14
C TYR A 10 4.58 -9.29 -0.81
N ASP A 11 4.83 -9.58 0.47
CA ASP A 11 5.36 -10.87 0.94
C ASP A 11 4.42 -12.04 0.64
N GLN A 12 3.13 -11.78 0.48
CA GLN A 12 2.15 -12.80 0.11
C GLN A 12 2.39 -13.34 -1.31
N ILE A 13 3.11 -12.58 -2.15
CA ILE A 13 3.36 -12.90 -3.56
C ILE A 13 4.75 -13.50 -3.75
N LEU A 14 5.76 -13.02 -3.01
CA LEU A 14 7.14 -13.53 -3.11
C LEU A 14 7.29 -15.01 -2.71
N GLY A 15 6.43 -15.50 -1.82
CA GLY A 15 6.37 -16.92 -1.47
C GLY A 15 5.75 -17.81 -2.55
N MET A 16 5.12 -17.23 -3.59
CA MET A 16 4.45 -17.98 -4.64
C MET A 16 5.42 -18.34 -5.77
N ARG A 17 5.50 -19.63 -6.07
CA ARG A 17 6.22 -20.13 -7.25
C ARG A 17 5.56 -19.63 -8.55
N ASP A 18 6.31 -19.56 -9.65
CA ASP A 18 5.80 -19.09 -10.94
C ASP A 18 4.58 -19.87 -11.47
N ASP A 19 4.46 -21.17 -11.16
CA ASP A 19 3.30 -21.98 -11.49
C ASP A 19 2.07 -21.61 -10.66
N MET A 20 2.26 -21.32 -9.37
CA MET A 20 1.23 -20.82 -8.46
C MET A 20 0.77 -19.43 -8.87
N LEU A 21 1.69 -18.55 -9.28
CA LEU A 21 1.34 -17.23 -9.82
C LEU A 21 0.54 -17.39 -11.12
N ARG A 22 0.99 -18.26 -12.03
CA ARG A 22 0.25 -18.55 -13.26
C ARG A 22 -1.14 -19.08 -12.97
N GLU A 23 -1.32 -19.94 -11.97
CA GLU A 23 -2.61 -20.50 -11.55
C GLU A 23 -3.50 -19.46 -10.86
N TYR A 24 -2.94 -18.67 -9.95
CA TYR A 24 -3.59 -17.54 -9.28
C TYR A 24 -4.14 -16.52 -10.29
N TYR A 25 -3.42 -16.30 -11.39
CA TYR A 25 -3.85 -15.44 -12.49
C TYR A 25 -4.55 -16.17 -13.67
N ARG A 26 -4.69 -17.50 -13.64
CA ARG A 26 -5.30 -18.30 -14.73
C ARG A 26 -6.83 -18.22 -14.73
N GLY A 27 -7.43 -17.70 -13.67
CA GLY A 27 -8.85 -17.85 -13.37
C GLY A 27 -9.83 -17.01 -14.18
N ASP A 28 -9.42 -15.89 -14.77
CA ASP A 28 -10.40 -14.93 -15.30
C ASP A 28 -10.10 -14.53 -16.75
N GLU A 29 -10.91 -15.04 -17.69
CA GLU A 29 -11.38 -14.17 -18.77
C GLU A 29 -11.89 -12.88 -18.11
N LEU A 30 -11.39 -11.72 -18.53
CA LEU A 30 -11.75 -10.37 -18.07
C LEU A 30 -13.25 -10.07 -18.31
N HIS A 31 -14.14 -10.77 -17.63
CA HIS A 31 -15.56 -10.47 -17.54
C HIS A 31 -15.76 -9.47 -16.41
N THR A 32 -15.41 -8.21 -16.67
CA THR A 32 -15.62 -7.13 -15.70
C THR A 32 -17.12 -6.84 -15.60
N THR A 33 -17.77 -7.33 -14.55
CA THR A 33 -19.07 -6.78 -14.14
C THR A 33 -18.85 -5.61 -13.18
N PRO A 34 -19.69 -4.55 -13.19
CA PRO A 34 -19.44 -3.30 -12.45
C PRO A 34 -19.33 -3.42 -10.92
N ASN A 35 -19.61 -4.60 -10.34
CA ASN A 35 -19.72 -4.82 -8.89
C ASN A 35 -18.83 -5.97 -8.37
N GLN A 36 -17.85 -6.44 -9.15
CA GLN A 36 -17.03 -7.57 -8.70
C GLN A 36 -16.10 -7.18 -7.55
N VAL A 37 -16.35 -7.84 -6.42
CA VAL A 37 -15.54 -7.81 -5.20
C VAL A 37 -14.25 -8.57 -5.53
N CYS A 38 -13.08 -7.92 -5.45
CA CYS A 38 -11.79 -8.57 -5.70
C CYS A 38 -11.62 -9.80 -4.80
N HIS A 39 -11.83 -10.97 -5.38
CA HIS A 39 -11.51 -12.25 -4.79
C HIS A 39 -10.54 -12.89 -5.77
N PRO A 40 -9.28 -13.13 -5.38
CA PRO A 40 -8.50 -14.11 -6.11
C PRO A 40 -9.24 -15.44 -6.01
N THR A 41 -9.67 -15.96 -7.16
CA THR A 41 -10.49 -17.17 -7.24
C THR A 41 -9.60 -18.42 -7.13
N SER A 42 -9.19 -18.81 -5.92
CA SER A 42 -8.95 -20.22 -5.53
C SER A 42 -8.86 -20.38 -3.99
N PRO A 43 -9.08 -21.59 -3.42
CA PRO A 43 -10.06 -21.82 -2.35
C PRO A 43 -9.58 -21.51 -0.93
N GLU A 44 -10.48 -20.91 -0.15
CA GLU A 44 -10.57 -20.94 1.32
C GLU A 44 -9.26 -20.88 2.13
N LEU A 45 -8.50 -19.80 2.06
CA LEU A 45 -7.53 -19.51 3.12
C LEU A 45 -7.54 -18.02 3.47
N PHE A 46 -7.68 -17.75 4.77
CA PHE A 46 -7.60 -16.45 5.47
C PHE A 46 -8.88 -15.58 5.54
N ARG A 47 -9.75 -15.95 6.50
CA ARG A 47 -10.48 -14.96 7.30
C ARG A 47 -9.57 -14.50 8.44
N SER A 48 -8.95 -13.32 8.36
CA SER A 48 -8.42 -12.65 9.54
C SER A 48 -9.51 -11.76 10.14
N GLY A 49 -9.79 -11.97 11.42
CA GLY A 49 -10.90 -11.37 12.14
C GLY A 49 -10.73 -9.88 12.37
N TRP A 50 -11.73 -9.11 11.93
CA TRP A 50 -12.10 -7.83 12.50
C TRP A 50 -13.63 -7.79 12.64
N ASN A 51 -14.13 -8.15 13.81
CA ASN A 51 -15.53 -7.95 14.18
C ASN A 51 -15.64 -6.53 14.79
N GLY A 52 -15.68 -5.52 13.92
CA GLY A 52 -15.93 -4.15 14.33
C GLY A 52 -17.36 -4.02 14.86
N SER A 53 -17.50 -3.90 16.17
CA SER A 53 -18.74 -3.60 16.87
C SER A 53 -19.34 -2.27 16.40
N LEU A 54 -20.59 -2.33 15.93
CA LEU A 54 -21.42 -1.14 15.68
C LEU A 54 -21.72 -0.45 17.02
N PRO A 55 -21.62 0.90 17.15
CA PRO A 55 -22.11 1.58 18.33
C PRO A 55 -23.60 1.90 18.13
N CYS A 56 -24.48 1.00 18.52
CA CYS A 56 -25.86 1.39 18.84
C CYS A 56 -25.86 1.85 20.30
N ARG A 57 -25.80 3.16 20.56
CA ARG A 57 -26.15 3.70 21.88
C ARG A 57 -27.66 3.88 21.96
N CYS A 58 -28.34 2.97 22.64
CA CYS A 58 -29.70 3.18 23.10
C CYS A 58 -29.63 3.90 24.45
N ASN A 59 -30.10 5.15 24.53
CA ASN A 59 -30.41 5.76 25.82
C ASN A 59 -31.89 5.49 26.11
N ALA A 60 -32.17 4.66 27.11
CA ALA A 60 -33.53 4.38 27.56
C ALA A 60 -33.88 5.35 28.69
N SER A 61 -34.48 6.49 28.33
CA SER A 61 -35.19 7.32 29.31
C SER A 61 -36.48 7.84 28.69
N SER A 62 -37.58 7.51 29.36
CA SER A 62 -38.97 7.95 29.15
C SER A 62 -39.69 7.49 27.87
N GLY A 63 -40.86 6.89 28.08
CA GLY A 63 -41.65 6.16 27.09
C GLY A 63 -42.31 7.02 26.01
N VAL A 64 -42.57 6.35 24.89
CA VAL A 64 -43.46 6.69 23.77
C VAL A 64 -43.31 8.10 23.21
N HIS A 65 -42.57 8.24 22.10
CA HIS A 65 -42.97 9.01 20.91
C HIS A 65 -42.04 8.63 19.73
N ASP A 66 -42.64 8.46 18.55
CA ASP A 66 -42.04 8.13 17.25
C ASP A 66 -40.52 8.33 17.10
N LEU A 67 -39.78 7.23 16.96
CA LEU A 67 -38.45 7.24 16.35
C LEU A 67 -38.60 6.94 14.87
N HIS A 68 -38.86 7.99 14.08
CA HIS A 68 -38.38 8.00 12.71
C HIS A 68 -36.85 7.91 12.77
N CYS A 69 -36.33 6.68 12.70
CA CYS A 69 -34.95 6.45 12.34
C CYS A 69 -34.85 6.90 10.89
N ALA A 70 -34.42 8.15 10.68
CA ALA A 70 -34.14 8.65 9.35
C ALA A 70 -33.20 7.65 8.69
N LYS A 71 -33.71 6.91 7.69
CA LYS A 71 -32.86 6.16 6.79
C LYS A 71 -31.98 7.22 6.13
N GLU A 72 -30.74 7.37 6.58
CA GLU A 72 -29.67 7.83 5.69
C GLU A 72 -29.82 6.97 4.43
N SER A 73 -30.04 7.62 3.28
CA SER A 73 -30.30 6.97 1.99
C SER A 73 -29.27 5.85 1.76
N ARG A 74 -29.72 4.60 1.85
CA ARG A 74 -28.89 3.40 1.84
C ARG A 74 -28.70 2.83 0.43
N ASP A 75 -28.89 3.64 -0.60
CA ASP A 75 -29.06 3.14 -1.98
C ASP A 75 -27.76 3.08 -2.80
N GLU A 76 -26.65 3.65 -2.30
CA GLU A 76 -25.35 3.54 -2.99
C GLU A 76 -24.48 2.43 -2.40
N PRO A 77 -23.87 1.58 -3.25
CA PRO A 77 -22.92 0.57 -2.79
C PRO A 77 -21.73 1.23 -2.08
N PRO A 78 -21.10 0.55 -1.10
CA PRO A 78 -19.94 1.09 -0.42
C PRO A 78 -18.79 1.33 -1.40
N PHE A 79 -18.05 2.43 -1.20
CA PHE A 79 -16.83 2.68 -1.96
C PHE A 79 -15.78 1.63 -1.60
N ASN A 80 -15.37 0.83 -2.58
CA ASN A 80 -14.32 -0.16 -2.42
C ASN A 80 -12.97 0.44 -2.82
N LEU A 81 -12.00 0.39 -1.92
CA LEU A 81 -10.61 0.79 -2.15
C LEU A 81 -9.70 -0.43 -1.96
N THR A 82 -8.90 -0.74 -2.98
CA THR A 82 -7.86 -1.76 -2.90
C THR A 82 -6.52 -1.07 -2.69
N VAL A 83 -5.83 -1.40 -1.61
CA VAL A 83 -4.49 -0.91 -1.30
C VAL A 83 -3.51 -2.06 -1.45
N ALA A 84 -2.52 -1.91 -2.32
CA ALA A 84 -1.37 -2.79 -2.39
C ALA A 84 -0.14 -2.04 -1.94
N PHE A 85 0.76 -2.73 -1.23
CA PHE A 85 1.96 -2.09 -0.75
C PHE A 85 3.17 -3.02 -0.75
N THR A 86 4.33 -2.39 -0.93
CA THR A 86 5.67 -2.92 -0.69
C THR A 86 6.33 -2.15 0.45
N GLY A 87 7.51 -2.60 0.86
CA GLY A 87 8.41 -1.93 1.79
C GLY A 87 9.72 -2.70 1.84
N ASP A 88 10.75 -2.08 2.41
CA ASP A 88 12.06 -2.71 2.61
C ASP A 88 12.63 -3.30 1.30
N VAL A 89 12.38 -2.62 0.17
CA VAL A 89 12.84 -3.04 -1.15
C VAL A 89 14.37 -3.08 -1.21
N HIS A 90 15.05 -2.20 -0.47
CA HIS A 90 16.50 -2.22 -0.31
C HIS A 90 17.28 -2.30 -1.64
N GLY A 91 16.78 -1.61 -2.65
CA GLY A 91 17.35 -1.59 -4.00
C GLY A 91 17.29 -2.93 -4.74
N PHE A 92 16.67 -3.98 -4.20
CA PHE A 92 16.53 -5.28 -4.85
C PHE A 92 15.48 -5.21 -5.96
N ILE A 93 15.89 -5.57 -7.18
CA ILE A 93 15.07 -5.46 -8.40
C ILE A 93 14.68 -6.83 -8.97
N GLU A 94 15.15 -7.91 -8.37
CA GLU A 94 15.01 -9.29 -8.82
C GLU A 94 13.53 -9.68 -8.97
N HIS A 95 12.67 -9.08 -8.14
CA HIS A 95 11.25 -9.34 -8.10
C HIS A 95 10.40 -8.26 -8.78
N SER A 96 11.00 -7.26 -9.43
CA SER A 96 10.25 -6.16 -10.05
C SER A 96 9.30 -6.66 -11.16
N ALA A 97 9.67 -7.71 -11.91
CA ALA A 97 8.79 -8.30 -12.92
C ALA A 97 7.54 -8.97 -12.31
N GLN A 98 7.72 -9.67 -11.18
CA GLN A 98 6.62 -10.29 -10.44
C GLN A 98 5.71 -9.20 -9.82
N THR A 99 6.32 -8.17 -9.25
CA THR A 99 5.64 -6.98 -8.71
C THR A 99 4.77 -6.32 -9.77
N LEU A 100 5.33 -6.04 -10.95
CA LEU A 100 4.61 -5.44 -12.07
C LEU A 100 3.42 -6.30 -12.49
N THR A 101 3.62 -7.62 -12.59
CA THR A 101 2.55 -8.55 -12.95
C THR A 101 1.40 -8.49 -11.95
N HIS A 102 1.71 -8.51 -10.66
CA HIS A 102 0.69 -8.41 -9.61
C HIS A 102 -0.05 -7.07 -9.64
N PHE A 103 0.67 -5.95 -9.75
CA PHE A 103 0.05 -4.64 -9.83
C PHE A 103 -0.84 -4.50 -11.06
N ASN A 104 -0.43 -5.04 -12.20
CA ASN A 104 -1.26 -5.05 -13.41
C ASN A 104 -2.50 -5.91 -13.24
N TYR A 105 -2.40 -7.07 -12.59
CA TYR A 105 -3.58 -7.87 -12.25
C TYR A 105 -4.53 -7.10 -11.33
N LEU A 106 -4.03 -6.48 -10.26
CA LEU A 106 -4.87 -5.67 -9.37
C LEU A 106 -5.55 -4.53 -10.14
N ARG A 107 -4.82 -3.81 -10.99
CA ARG A 107 -5.41 -2.73 -11.81
C ARG A 107 -6.44 -3.23 -12.83
N GLY A 108 -6.28 -4.45 -13.34
CA GLY A 108 -7.22 -5.07 -14.29
C GLY A 108 -8.46 -5.67 -13.62
N SER A 109 -8.31 -6.17 -12.38
CA SER A 109 -9.33 -6.95 -11.67
C SER A 109 -10.03 -6.20 -10.54
N CYS A 110 -9.47 -5.08 -10.08
CA CYS A 110 -10.01 -4.25 -9.00
C CYS A 110 -10.33 -2.83 -9.46
N GLN A 111 -11.44 -2.29 -8.93
CA GLN A 111 -11.71 -0.86 -8.99
C GLN A 111 -10.94 -0.14 -7.88
N ASN A 112 -10.59 1.12 -8.13
CA ASN A 112 -9.98 2.03 -7.15
C ASN A 112 -8.74 1.42 -6.47
N VAL A 113 -7.68 1.23 -7.25
CA VAL A 113 -6.42 0.65 -6.76
C VAL A 113 -5.45 1.76 -6.36
N LEU A 114 -4.91 1.64 -5.15
CA LEU A 114 -3.86 2.46 -4.59
C LEU A 114 -2.63 1.58 -4.34
N ILE A 115 -1.51 1.92 -4.97
CA ILE A 115 -0.23 1.22 -4.80
C ILE A 115 0.75 2.17 -4.10
N VAL A 116 1.28 1.77 -2.96
CA VAL A 116 2.18 2.60 -2.14
C VAL A 116 3.40 1.81 -1.67
N ASP A 117 4.48 2.50 -1.35
CA ASP A 117 5.66 1.90 -0.74
C ASP A 117 5.83 2.40 0.72
N ALA A 118 6.20 1.51 1.63
CA ALA A 118 6.34 1.78 3.06
C ALA A 118 7.71 2.33 3.49
N GLY A 119 8.63 2.54 2.54
CA GLY A 119 9.97 3.08 2.77
C GLY A 119 11.06 2.01 2.77
N ASP A 120 12.29 2.45 3.00
CA ASP A 120 13.52 1.64 2.90
C ASP A 120 13.69 1.05 1.50
N VAL A 121 13.54 1.94 0.52
CA VAL A 121 13.74 1.65 -0.89
C VAL A 121 15.22 1.66 -1.25
N PHE A 122 16.02 2.47 -0.57
CA PHE A 122 17.44 2.64 -0.83
C PHE A 122 18.31 1.65 -0.04
N VAL A 123 19.57 1.53 -0.47
CA VAL A 123 20.65 0.65 0.04
C VAL A 123 20.36 -0.86 0.00
N GLY A 124 21.40 -1.68 -0.21
CA GLY A 124 21.31 -3.15 -0.02
C GLY A 124 21.68 -3.98 -1.25
N SER A 125 21.56 -3.42 -2.46
CA SER A 125 21.86 -4.14 -3.70
C SER A 125 23.01 -3.54 -4.50
N ASP A 126 23.64 -4.37 -5.34
CA ASP A 126 24.63 -3.91 -6.32
C ASP A 126 24.02 -2.98 -7.37
N PHE A 127 22.75 -3.20 -7.74
CA PHE A 127 22.02 -2.32 -8.64
C PHE A 127 21.94 -0.90 -8.08
N PHE A 128 21.53 -0.74 -6.81
CA PHE A 128 21.44 0.57 -6.20
C PHE A 128 22.83 1.22 -6.07
N ARG A 129 23.88 0.45 -5.78
CA ARG A 129 25.25 0.95 -5.73
C ARG A 129 25.74 1.51 -7.08
N GLU A 130 25.31 0.92 -8.19
CA GLU A 130 25.72 1.32 -9.53
C GLU A 130 24.88 2.48 -10.07
N TYR A 131 23.56 2.47 -9.87
CA TYR A 131 22.63 3.39 -10.54
C TYR A 131 21.98 4.43 -9.61
N GLY A 132 22.01 4.21 -8.29
CA GLY A 132 21.58 5.16 -7.27
C GLY A 132 20.07 5.48 -7.26
N PRO A 133 19.68 6.53 -6.50
CA PRO A 133 18.29 6.90 -6.30
C PRO A 133 17.53 7.22 -7.60
N SER A 134 18.17 7.85 -8.59
CA SER A 134 17.48 8.26 -9.81
C SER A 134 16.91 7.09 -10.62
N ALA A 135 17.70 6.03 -10.78
CA ALA A 135 17.22 4.82 -11.45
C ALA A 135 16.15 4.09 -10.62
N MET A 136 16.25 4.18 -9.30
CA MET A 136 15.23 3.63 -8.42
C MET A 136 13.88 4.35 -8.59
N GLY A 137 13.93 5.69 -8.72
CA GLY A 137 12.77 6.51 -9.05
C GLY A 137 12.14 6.09 -10.39
N ASP A 138 12.96 5.89 -11.44
CA ASP A 138 12.45 5.44 -12.75
C ASP A 138 11.76 4.06 -12.66
N LEU A 139 12.36 3.11 -11.94
CA LEU A 139 11.78 1.78 -11.80
C LEU A 139 10.43 1.84 -11.06
N MET A 140 10.36 2.60 -9.96
CA MET A 140 9.10 2.76 -9.23
C MET A 140 8.05 3.52 -10.05
N HIS A 141 8.45 4.46 -10.90
CA HIS A 141 7.55 5.08 -11.87
C HIS A 141 6.96 4.03 -12.82
N MET A 142 7.81 3.16 -13.39
CA MET A 142 7.37 2.08 -14.29
C MET A 142 6.44 1.08 -13.61
N LEU A 143 6.66 0.79 -12.32
CA LEU A 143 5.77 -0.06 -11.52
C LEU A 143 4.44 0.64 -11.20
N GLY A 144 4.44 1.98 -11.18
CA GLY A 144 3.26 2.84 -11.03
C GLY A 144 2.83 3.02 -9.57
N TYR A 145 3.79 3.27 -8.69
CA TYR A 145 3.52 3.69 -7.31
C TYR A 145 2.81 5.05 -7.29
N ASN A 146 1.94 5.23 -6.31
CA ASN A 146 1.18 6.47 -6.12
C ASN A 146 1.77 7.38 -5.05
N ALA A 147 2.45 6.81 -4.05
CA ALA A 147 3.15 7.51 -2.99
C ALA A 147 4.14 6.56 -2.30
N MET A 148 5.11 7.12 -1.60
CA MET A 148 6.08 6.38 -0.79
C MET A 148 6.20 7.03 0.59
N ALA A 149 6.29 6.23 1.65
CA ALA A 149 6.73 6.68 2.96
C ALA A 149 8.27 6.81 2.98
N LEU A 150 8.79 7.82 3.67
CA LEU A 150 10.24 7.91 3.90
C LEU A 150 10.65 6.88 4.97
N GLY A 151 11.55 5.96 4.64
CA GLY A 151 12.18 5.03 5.57
C GLY A 151 13.43 5.59 6.24
N ASN A 152 13.98 4.88 7.23
CA ASN A 152 15.20 5.25 7.94
C ASN A 152 16.44 5.17 7.05
N HIS A 153 16.56 4.15 6.21
CA HIS A 153 17.69 4.03 5.29
C HIS A 153 17.60 5.06 4.15
N ASP A 154 16.39 5.49 3.80
CA ASP A 154 16.20 6.52 2.79
C ASP A 154 16.76 7.88 3.24
N MET A 155 16.83 8.12 4.55
CA MET A 155 17.39 9.36 5.13
C MET A 155 18.88 9.53 4.82
N GLU A 156 19.62 8.46 4.56
CA GLU A 156 21.03 8.52 4.13
C GLU A 156 21.18 9.24 2.77
N PHE A 157 20.10 9.28 1.97
CA PHE A 157 20.05 9.86 0.62
C PHE A 157 19.13 11.08 0.54
N ILE A 158 18.93 11.79 1.66
CA ILE A 158 17.97 12.90 1.78
C ILE A 158 18.12 13.98 0.68
N ASN A 159 19.35 14.25 0.25
CA ASN A 159 19.64 15.23 -0.80
C ASN A 159 19.21 14.78 -2.21
N SER A 160 18.93 13.49 -2.40
CA SER A 160 18.49 12.91 -3.67
C SER A 160 16.98 12.77 -3.77
N LEU A 161 16.24 12.97 -2.67
CA LEU A 161 14.78 12.82 -2.61
C LEU A 161 14.02 13.73 -3.60
N PRO A 162 14.41 15.00 -3.84
CA PRO A 162 13.73 15.83 -4.83
C PRO A 162 13.82 15.25 -6.25
N GLU A 163 15.00 14.76 -6.65
CA GLU A 163 15.18 14.14 -7.97
C GLU A 163 14.47 12.79 -8.03
N PHE A 164 14.63 11.95 -7.01
CA PHE A 164 13.95 10.66 -6.91
C PHE A 164 12.42 10.79 -7.02
N SER A 165 11.81 11.67 -6.22
CA SER A 165 10.35 11.92 -6.25
C SER A 165 9.92 12.44 -7.62
N LYS A 166 10.70 13.32 -8.24
CA LYS A 166 10.43 13.84 -9.59
C LYS A 166 10.47 12.74 -10.64
N ARG A 167 11.45 11.83 -10.59
CA ARG A 167 11.58 10.71 -11.53
C ARG A 167 10.50 9.64 -11.30
N GLY A 168 10.20 9.36 -10.03
CA GLY A 168 9.10 8.49 -9.61
C GLY A 168 7.72 9.00 -10.05
N GLY A 169 7.55 10.33 -10.10
CA GLY A 169 6.24 10.95 -10.36
C GLY A 169 5.26 10.77 -9.20
N PHE A 170 5.77 10.52 -7.98
CA PHE A 170 4.97 10.34 -6.77
C PHE A 170 5.62 11.09 -5.59
N PRO A 171 4.82 11.54 -4.61
CA PRO A 171 5.35 12.20 -3.42
C PRO A 171 5.99 11.18 -2.45
N VAL A 172 7.08 11.62 -1.81
CA VAL A 172 7.65 10.96 -0.63
C VAL A 172 7.08 11.63 0.61
N LEU A 173 6.59 10.84 1.57
CA LEU A 173 5.80 11.32 2.69
C LEU A 173 6.48 11.07 4.05
N SER A 174 6.42 12.04 4.94
CA SER A 174 6.72 11.87 6.37
C SER A 174 6.15 13.02 7.20
N VAL A 175 5.42 12.71 8.28
CA VAL A 175 4.87 13.75 9.19
C VAL A 175 5.90 14.27 10.19
N ASN A 176 6.95 13.51 10.45
CA ASN A 176 7.93 13.79 11.50
C ASN A 176 9.32 14.15 10.96
N VAL A 177 9.59 13.95 9.67
CA VAL A 177 10.83 14.41 9.01
C VAL A 177 10.53 15.60 8.11
N ARG A 178 11.35 16.65 8.18
CA ARG A 178 11.27 17.83 7.31
C ARG A 178 12.52 17.94 6.46
N ALA A 179 12.37 17.77 5.16
CA ALA A 179 13.45 17.87 4.18
C ALA A 179 12.91 18.25 2.80
N ASP A 180 13.80 18.70 1.92
CA ASP A 180 13.43 18.97 0.54
C ASP A 180 13.01 17.66 -0.16
N GLY A 181 11.95 17.72 -0.97
CA GLY A 181 11.36 16.54 -1.60
C GLY A 181 10.55 15.63 -0.66
N VAL A 182 10.28 16.04 0.59
CA VAL A 182 9.44 15.31 1.55
C VAL A 182 8.22 16.13 1.95
N GLU A 183 7.04 15.59 1.69
CA GLU A 183 5.76 16.22 2.01
C GLU A 183 5.16 15.60 3.29
N SER A 184 4.43 16.38 4.09
CA SER A 184 3.76 15.83 5.28
C SER A 184 2.58 14.91 4.92
N SER A 185 1.93 15.21 3.80
CA SER A 185 0.73 14.51 3.34
C SER A 185 0.46 14.80 1.86
N THR A 186 -0.31 13.96 1.21
CA THR A 186 -0.86 14.21 -0.13
C THR A 186 -2.33 13.82 -0.20
N VAL A 187 -3.05 14.31 -1.22
CA VAL A 187 -4.43 13.92 -1.52
C VAL A 187 -4.48 13.38 -2.94
N LEU A 188 -4.86 12.11 -3.07
CA LEU A 188 -5.05 11.45 -4.35
C LEU A 188 -6.54 11.40 -4.70
N VAL A 189 -6.87 11.50 -5.98
CA VAL A 189 -8.23 11.26 -6.48
C VAL A 189 -8.28 9.82 -6.98
N ILE A 190 -9.10 8.98 -6.33
CA ILE A 190 -9.27 7.57 -6.66
C ILE A 190 -10.75 7.30 -6.91
N GLY A 191 -11.08 7.04 -8.18
CA GLY A 191 -12.46 7.04 -8.65
C GLY A 191 -13.13 8.38 -8.36
N GLU A 192 -14.23 8.35 -7.63
CA GLU A 192 -15.02 9.51 -7.23
C GLU A 192 -14.64 10.09 -5.85
N LYS A 193 -13.63 9.52 -5.17
CA LYS A 193 -13.26 9.91 -3.80
C LYS A 193 -11.87 10.56 -3.78
N ARG A 194 -11.70 11.47 -2.82
CA ARG A 194 -10.39 12.02 -2.43
C ARG A 194 -9.86 11.20 -1.26
N VAL A 195 -8.65 10.66 -1.40
CA VAL A 195 -7.97 9.82 -0.42
C VAL A 195 -6.75 10.60 0.09
N GLY A 196 -6.77 10.95 1.38
CA GLY A 196 -5.62 11.57 2.04
C GLY A 196 -4.60 10.52 2.47
N LEU A 197 -3.33 10.79 2.24
CA LEU A 197 -2.21 9.93 2.62
C LEU A 197 -1.23 10.72 3.48
N THR A 198 -0.70 10.04 4.48
CA THR A 198 0.30 10.53 5.43
C THR A 198 1.19 9.35 5.81
N ALA A 199 2.43 9.61 6.19
CA ALA A 199 3.37 8.56 6.59
C ALA A 199 4.17 8.99 7.81
N TYR A 200 4.74 8.02 8.53
CA TYR A 200 5.56 8.26 9.71
C TYR A 200 6.87 7.49 9.54
N THR A 201 7.99 8.17 9.74
CA THR A 201 9.34 7.58 9.63
C THR A 201 9.82 7.18 11.01
N VAL A 202 10.20 5.93 11.21
CA VAL A 202 10.85 5.50 12.45
C VAL A 202 12.33 5.87 12.34
N GLU A 203 12.87 6.56 13.34
CA GLU A 203 14.31 6.71 13.48
C GLU A 203 14.87 5.44 14.13
N GLU A 204 15.87 4.79 13.51
CA GLU A 204 16.53 3.68 14.18
C GLU A 204 17.34 4.17 15.39
N ASP A 205 17.01 3.64 16.57
CA ASP A 205 17.91 3.68 17.72
C ASP A 205 19.12 2.76 17.41
N THR A 206 20.22 3.37 16.96
CA THR A 206 21.49 2.73 16.56
C THR A 206 22.09 1.74 17.58
N SER A 207 21.51 1.63 18.79
CA SER A 207 21.87 0.66 19.81
C SER A 207 21.44 -0.78 19.49
N ASN A 208 20.33 -0.99 18.76
CA ASN A 208 19.77 -2.32 18.51
C ASN A 208 20.19 -2.96 17.17
N SER A 209 20.46 -2.16 16.13
CA SER A 209 20.90 -2.66 14.82
C SER A 209 22.28 -3.32 14.87
N ARG A 210 23.23 -2.76 15.64
CA ARG A 210 24.52 -3.41 15.95
C ARG A 210 24.37 -4.76 16.65
N ARG A 211 23.34 -4.92 17.49
CA ARG A 211 23.09 -6.17 18.24
C ARG A 211 22.50 -7.27 17.34
N ARG A 212 21.63 -6.91 16.39
CA ARG A 212 21.06 -7.86 15.40
C ARG A 212 22.08 -8.30 14.36
N GLN A 213 22.97 -7.41 13.93
CA GLN A 213 24.02 -7.74 12.96
C GLN A 213 25.08 -8.68 13.58
N MET A 214 25.39 -8.51 14.88
CA MET A 214 26.27 -9.43 15.62
C MET A 214 25.66 -10.82 15.85
N LEU A 215 24.33 -10.94 16.03
CA LEU A 215 23.65 -12.22 16.22
C LEU A 215 23.50 -13.05 14.93
N LYS A 216 23.61 -12.43 13.74
CA LYS A 216 23.62 -13.14 12.45
C LYS A 216 24.98 -13.75 12.09
N HIS A 217 26.04 -13.41 12.83
CA HIS A 217 27.41 -13.89 12.59
C HIS A 217 28.03 -14.58 13.83
N GLY A 218 27.21 -14.97 14.82
CA GLY A 218 27.63 -15.69 16.02
C GLY A 218 27.35 -17.19 15.95
#